data_AF-A0A416HRC0-F1
#
_entry.id   AF-A0A416HRC0-F1
#
_cell.length_a   1.000
_cell.length_b   1.000
_cell.length_c   1.000
_cell.angle_alpha   90.00
_cell.angle_beta   90.00
_cell.angle_gamma   90.00
#
_symmetry.space_group_name_H-M   'P 1'
#
loop_
_entity.id
_entity.type
_entity.pdbx_description
1 polymer ?
#
loop_
_entity_poly.entity_id
_entity_poly.type
_entity_poly.pdbx_seq_one_letter_code
_entity_poly.pdbx_strand_id
1 'polypeptide(L)'
;MTREQMAVIIADYAGQMGYSLPTPLTAVTYADNDKSSAWAAKEIAVMQRAGISKGRDGNRFDPQENATRAEASAMLRRFIEVVIDPATANGWAKNDSGHLLCFQGGKALAGWREIGGFSAYRLERSICGKMGTGA
;
A
#
# COMPACT_ATOMS: atom_id res chain seq x y z
N MET A 1 10.27 -17.64 -10.78
CA MET A 1 10.10 -16.18 -10.82
C MET A 1 10.59 -15.65 -9.50
N THR A 2 11.55 -14.74 -9.54
CA THR A 2 12.14 -14.18 -8.32
C THR A 2 11.16 -13.25 -7.61
N ARG A 3 11.37 -13.01 -6.31
CA ARG A 3 10.53 -12.09 -5.53
C ARG A 3 10.56 -10.66 -6.07
N GLU A 4 11.71 -10.20 -6.57
CA GLU A 4 11.81 -8.88 -7.20
C GLU A 4 11.06 -8.79 -8.53
N GLN A 5 11.12 -9.83 -9.37
CA GLN A 5 10.34 -9.90 -10.61
C GLN A 5 8.84 -9.84 -10.32
N MET A 6 8.40 -10.57 -9.30
CA MET A 6 6.99 -10.59 -8.89
C MET A 6 6.53 -9.22 -8.39
N ALA A 7 7.36 -8.51 -7.63
CA ALA A 7 7.05 -7.17 -7.15
C ALA A 7 6.89 -6.17 -8.30
N VAL A 8 7.81 -6.20 -9.27
CA VAL A 8 7.76 -5.35 -10.46
C VAL A 8 6.53 -5.64 -11.31
N ILE A 9 6.23 -6.91 -11.59
CA ILE A 9 5.05 -7.29 -12.38
C ILE A 9 3.76 -6.75 -11.75
N ILE A 10 3.58 -6.86 -10.44
CA ILE A 10 2.37 -6.39 -9.76
C ILE A 10 2.32 -4.84 -9.77
N ALA A 11 3.44 -4.18 -9.50
CA ALA A 11 3.50 -2.71 -9.49
C ALA A 11 3.25 -2.12 -10.88
N ASP A 12 3.85 -2.68 -11.92
CA ASP A 12 3.67 -2.25 -13.30
C ASP A 12 2.25 -2.53 -13.79
N TYR A 13 1.69 -3.69 -13.46
CA TYR A 13 0.29 -4.02 -13.78
C TYR A 13 -0.67 -3.01 -13.15
N ALA A 14 -0.45 -2.63 -11.89
CA ALA A 14 -1.23 -1.59 -11.23
C ALA A 14 -1.18 -0.27 -12.02
N GLY A 15 0.02 0.15 -12.43
CA GLY A 15 0.22 1.36 -13.22
C GLY A 15 -0.44 1.32 -14.60
N GLN A 16 -0.35 0.20 -15.31
CA GLN A 16 -1.01 0.01 -16.62
C GLN A 16 -2.54 0.04 -16.51
N MET A 17 -3.09 -0.41 -15.38
CA MET A 17 -4.53 -0.36 -15.11
C MET A 17 -4.99 0.99 -14.53
N GLY A 18 -4.09 1.98 -14.39
CA GLY A 18 -4.40 3.30 -13.87
C GLY A 18 -4.53 3.37 -12.34
N TYR A 19 -4.15 2.31 -11.62
CA TYR A 19 -4.14 2.30 -10.17
C TYR A 19 -2.87 2.94 -9.61
N SER A 20 -3.05 3.84 -8.64
CA SER A 20 -1.94 4.33 -7.81
C SER A 20 -1.88 3.51 -6.53
N LEU A 21 -0.77 2.82 -6.29
CA LEU A 21 -0.58 2.09 -5.05
C LEU A 21 -0.40 3.08 -3.90
N PRO A 22 -1.28 3.06 -2.88
CA PRO A 22 -1.14 3.93 -1.73
C PRO A 22 0.14 3.57 -0.98
N THR A 23 0.80 4.55 -0.37
CA THR A 23 2.03 4.32 0.40
C THR A 23 1.90 4.73 1.88
N PRO A 24 0.89 4.19 2.60
CA PRO A 24 0.57 4.59 3.97
C PRO A 24 1.63 4.14 4.98
N LEU A 25 2.40 3.09 4.67
CA LEU A 25 3.43 2.59 5.57
C LEU A 25 4.72 3.39 5.41
N THR A 26 5.45 3.52 6.52
CA THR A 26 6.78 4.14 6.50
C THR A 26 7.76 3.22 5.78
N ALA A 27 8.62 3.80 4.94
CA ALA A 27 9.63 3.04 4.23
C ALA A 27 10.60 2.38 5.23
N VAL A 28 10.85 1.09 5.06
CA VAL A 28 11.87 0.36 5.83
C VAL A 28 12.94 -0.13 4.86
N THR A 29 14.21 0.06 5.20
CA THR A 29 15.31 -0.52 4.43
C THR A 29 15.48 -1.97 4.87
N TYR A 30 15.32 -2.91 3.93
CA TYR A 30 15.62 -4.32 4.18
C TYR A 30 17.12 -4.53 4.36
N ALA A 31 17.48 -5.51 5.19
CA ALA A 31 18.87 -5.86 5.50
C ALA A 31 19.65 -6.37 4.26
N ASP A 32 18.95 -6.83 3.23
CA ASP A 32 19.47 -7.35 1.98
C ASP A 32 19.10 -6.47 0.77
N ASN A 33 18.87 -5.17 1.01
CA ASN A 33 18.54 -4.21 -0.04
C ASN A 33 19.63 -4.12 -1.13
N ASP A 34 20.89 -4.38 -0.78
CA ASP A 34 22.03 -4.45 -1.69
C ASP A 34 21.94 -5.58 -2.72
N LYS A 35 21.14 -6.63 -2.43
CA LYS A 35 20.88 -7.75 -3.35
C LYS A 35 19.75 -7.47 -4.34
N SER A 36 19.03 -6.36 -4.16
CA SER A 36 17.94 -5.97 -5.06
C SER A 36 18.52 -5.37 -6.32
N SER A 37 18.01 -5.80 -7.48
CA SER A 37 18.38 -5.18 -8.73
C SER A 37 17.95 -3.70 -8.76
N ALA A 38 18.77 -2.83 -9.36
CA ALA A 38 18.49 -1.39 -9.43
C ALA A 38 17.13 -1.08 -10.10
N TRP A 39 16.72 -1.89 -11.07
CA TRP A 39 15.43 -1.77 -11.77
C TRP A 39 14.23 -2.20 -10.93
N ALA A 40 14.42 -2.92 -9.82
CA ALA A 40 13.34 -3.40 -8.96
C ALA A 40 13.22 -2.61 -7.64
N ALA A 41 14.28 -1.91 -7.24
CA ALA A 41 14.36 -1.28 -5.91
C ALA A 41 13.20 -0.32 -5.62
N LYS A 42 12.79 0.47 -6.63
CA LYS A 42 11.69 1.42 -6.51
C LYS A 42 10.36 0.69 -6.30
N GLU A 43 10.09 -0.32 -7.10
CA GLU A 43 8.85 -1.08 -7.10
C GLU A 43 8.74 -1.94 -5.83
N ILE A 44 9.85 -2.51 -5.36
CA ILE A 44 9.93 -3.19 -4.05
C ILE A 44 9.55 -2.23 -2.93
N ALA A 45 10.08 -1.00 -2.95
CA ALA A 45 9.76 0.02 -1.94
C ALA A 45 8.29 0.46 -2.01
N VAL A 46 7.73 0.66 -3.20
CA VAL A 46 6.30 0.98 -3.37
C VAL A 46 5.43 -0.16 -2.85
N MET A 47 5.72 -1.40 -3.23
CA MET A 47 4.98 -2.59 -2.82
C MET A 47 5.06 -2.83 -1.30
N GLN A 48 6.21 -2.54 -0.69
CA GLN A 48 6.37 -2.59 0.76
C GLN A 48 5.47 -1.55 1.40
N ARG A 49 5.55 -0.30 0.94
CA ARG A 49 4.81 0.82 1.52
C ARG A 49 3.30 0.73 1.31
N ALA A 50 2.88 -0.02 0.30
CA ALA A 50 1.49 -0.39 0.06
C ALA A 50 1.01 -1.56 0.93
N GLY A 51 1.90 -2.20 1.71
CA GLY A 51 1.59 -3.38 2.50
C GLY A 51 1.37 -4.65 1.68
N ILE A 52 1.68 -4.63 0.38
CA ILE A 52 1.47 -5.74 -0.54
C ILE A 52 2.61 -6.75 -0.41
N SER A 53 3.86 -6.25 -0.44
CA SER A 53 5.02 -7.06 -0.11
C SER A 53 5.29 -7.00 1.38
N LYS A 54 5.64 -8.15 1.97
CA LYS A 54 6.09 -8.26 3.35
C LYS A 54 7.49 -8.87 3.38
N GLY A 55 8.34 -8.33 4.25
CA GLY A 55 9.62 -8.95 4.56
C GLY A 55 9.47 -10.31 5.21
N ARG A 56 10.57 -11.05 5.25
CA ARG A 56 10.75 -12.29 6.00
C ARG A 56 11.58 -12.02 7.26
N ASP A 57 11.82 -13.09 8.02
CA ASP A 57 12.64 -13.05 9.22
C ASP A 57 14.02 -12.43 8.97
N GLY A 58 14.48 -11.66 9.95
CA GLY A 58 15.74 -10.91 9.85
C GLY A 58 15.65 -9.66 8.97
N ASN A 59 14.45 -9.10 8.78
CA ASN A 59 14.23 -7.88 7.98
C ASN A 59 14.71 -8.04 6.53
N ARG A 60 14.41 -9.16 5.89
CA ARG A 60 14.85 -9.45 4.50
C ARG A 60 13.72 -9.43 3.49
N PHE A 61 14.03 -9.02 2.27
CA PHE A 61 13.13 -9.17 1.12
C PHE A 61 13.45 -10.40 0.26
N ASP A 62 14.67 -10.94 0.35
CA ASP A 62 15.19 -12.05 -0.44
C ASP A 62 14.90 -11.87 -1.96
N PRO A 63 15.35 -10.77 -2.60
CA PRO A 63 14.94 -10.36 -3.94
C PRO A 63 15.21 -11.41 -5.02
N GLN A 64 16.33 -12.11 -4.92
CA GLN A 64 16.79 -13.11 -5.87
C GLN A 64 16.19 -14.51 -5.63
N GLU A 65 15.51 -14.73 -4.50
CA GLU A 65 14.89 -16.02 -4.21
C GLU A 65 13.62 -16.22 -5.06
N ASN A 66 13.36 -17.47 -5.45
CA ASN A 66 12.10 -17.78 -6.14
C ASN A 66 10.93 -17.67 -5.16
N ALA A 67 9.89 -16.95 -5.59
CA ALA A 67 8.65 -16.89 -4.84
C ALA A 67 7.91 -18.23 -4.88
N THR A 68 7.41 -18.67 -3.72
CA THR A 68 6.52 -19.83 -3.66
C THR A 68 5.12 -19.48 -4.17
N ARG A 69 4.34 -20.50 -4.56
CA ARG A 69 2.93 -20.30 -4.98
C ARG A 69 2.08 -19.66 -3.88
N ALA A 70 2.36 -19.98 -2.62
CA ALA A 70 1.67 -19.40 -1.46
C ALA A 70 2.00 -17.90 -1.31
N GLU A 71 3.26 -17.53 -1.48
CA GLU A 71 3.66 -16.11 -1.42
C GLU A 71 3.09 -15.30 -2.57
N ALA A 72 3.09 -15.84 -3.78
CA ALA A 72 2.46 -15.21 -4.93
C ALA A 72 0.96 -14.97 -4.70
N SER A 73 0.25 -16.00 -4.20
CA SER A 73 -1.17 -15.87 -3.85
C SER A 73 -1.40 -14.83 -2.75
N ALA A 74 -0.55 -14.79 -1.72
CA ALA A 74 -0.66 -13.82 -0.65
C ALA A 74 -0.41 -12.38 -1.12
N MET A 75 0.57 -12.16 -1.99
CA MET A 75 0.82 -10.83 -2.59
C MET A 75 -0.32 -10.40 -3.50
N LEU A 76 -0.84 -11.30 -4.34
CA LEU A 76 -1.98 -11.00 -5.20
C LEU A 76 -3.24 -10.66 -4.39
N ARG A 77 -3.54 -11.43 -3.34
CA ARG A 77 -4.66 -11.15 -2.43
C ARG A 77 -4.55 -9.75 -1.83
N ARG A 78 -3.38 -9.36 -1.33
CA ARG A 78 -3.15 -8.02 -0.75
C ARG A 78 -3.22 -6.92 -1.80
N PHE A 79 -2.69 -7.16 -3.00
CA PHE A 79 -2.84 -6.22 -4.11
C PHE A 79 -4.32 -5.97 -4.42
N ILE A 80 -5.11 -7.03 -4.54
CA ILE A 80 -6.56 -6.96 -4.76
C ILE A 80 -7.25 -6.20 -3.62
N GLU A 81 -6.93 -6.49 -2.36
CA GLU A 81 -7.45 -5.73 -1.21
C GLU A 81 -7.09 -4.24 -1.34
N VAL A 82 -5.86 -3.91 -1.73
CA VAL A 82 -5.41 -2.53 -1.91
C VAL A 82 -6.11 -1.81 -3.06
N VAL A 83 -6.48 -2.50 -4.15
CA VAL A 83 -7.11 -1.84 -5.32
C VAL A 83 -8.64 -1.95 -5.37
N ILE A 84 -9.25 -2.95 -4.70
CA ILE A 84 -10.70 -3.18 -4.69
C ILE A 84 -11.37 -2.61 -3.43
N ASP A 85 -10.69 -2.48 -2.28
CA ASP A 85 -11.33 -1.95 -1.08
C ASP A 85 -11.93 -0.57 -1.39
N PRO A 86 -13.26 -0.36 -1.22
CA PRO A 86 -13.89 0.94 -1.47
C PRO A 86 -13.31 2.04 -0.60
N ALA A 87 -12.61 1.68 0.49
CA ALA A 87 -11.70 2.59 1.15
C ALA A 87 -10.68 3.10 0.12
N THR A 88 -9.75 2.30 -0.38
CA THR A 88 -8.68 2.78 -1.28
C THR A 88 -9.18 3.20 -2.66
N ALA A 89 -10.28 2.63 -3.15
CA ALA A 89 -10.93 3.02 -4.40
C ALA A 89 -11.68 4.37 -4.30
N ASN A 90 -12.11 4.79 -3.10
CA ASN A 90 -12.69 6.12 -2.85
C ASN A 90 -11.77 7.04 -2.02
N GLY A 91 -10.47 6.70 -1.95
CA GLY A 91 -9.46 7.53 -1.31
C GLY A 91 -9.11 7.20 0.14
N TRP A 92 -9.81 6.33 0.86
CA TRP A 92 -9.51 5.96 2.24
C TRP A 92 -8.46 4.83 2.37
N ALA A 93 -7.45 4.95 3.22
CA ALA A 93 -6.46 3.90 3.49
C ALA A 93 -6.16 3.79 5.00
N LYS A 94 -6.04 2.58 5.53
CA LYS A 94 -5.71 2.35 6.95
C LYS A 94 -4.18 2.32 7.12
N ASN A 95 -3.63 3.08 8.08
CA ASN A 95 -2.20 3.07 8.40
C ASN A 95 -1.84 1.98 9.43
N ASP A 96 -0.53 1.80 9.69
CA ASP A 96 0.01 0.82 10.65
C ASP A 96 -0.50 1.02 12.09
N SER A 97 -0.93 2.23 12.44
CA SER A 97 -1.53 2.57 13.75
C SER A 97 -3.03 2.30 13.80
N GLY A 98 -3.61 1.80 12.71
CA GLY A 98 -5.03 1.48 12.58
C GLY A 98 -5.94 2.66 12.22
N HIS A 99 -5.38 3.83 11.89
CA HIS A 99 -6.14 5.03 11.54
C HIS A 99 -6.47 5.07 10.04
N LEU A 100 -7.65 5.58 9.68
CA LEU A 100 -8.06 5.81 8.29
C LEU A 100 -7.55 7.17 7.78
N LEU A 101 -7.03 7.20 6.55
CA LEU A 101 -6.49 8.36 5.84
C LEU A 101 -7.24 8.55 4.53
N CYS A 102 -7.77 9.73 4.23
CA CYS A 102 -8.38 9.98 2.91
C CYS A 102 -7.34 10.58 1.92
N PHE A 103 -7.41 10.20 0.65
CA PHE A 103 -6.49 10.45 -0.45
C PHE A 103 -7.30 10.91 -1.67
N GLN A 104 -6.90 12.03 -2.26
CA GLN A 104 -7.47 12.52 -3.51
C GLN A 104 -6.32 12.83 -4.47
N GLY A 105 -6.32 12.21 -5.65
CA GLY A 105 -5.25 12.41 -6.64
C GLY A 105 -3.85 12.01 -6.12
N GLY A 106 -3.76 10.94 -5.31
CA GLY A 106 -2.50 10.43 -4.78
C GLY A 106 -1.89 11.23 -3.62
N LYS A 107 -2.55 12.31 -3.16
CA LYS A 107 -2.14 13.07 -1.97
C LYS A 107 -3.12 12.84 -0.82
N ALA A 108 -2.59 12.62 0.38
CA ALA A 108 -3.40 12.58 1.59
C ALA A 108 -4.06 13.95 1.82
N LEU A 109 -5.35 13.96 2.07
CA LEU A 109 -6.09 15.19 2.34
C LEU A 109 -5.66 15.80 3.67
N ALA A 110 -5.48 17.12 3.68
CA ALA A 110 -5.27 17.94 4.87
C ALA A 110 -6.46 18.87 5.05
N GLY A 111 -7.04 18.91 6.25
CA GLY A 111 -8.23 19.71 6.58
C GLY A 111 -9.57 19.04 6.26
N TRP A 112 -10.65 19.72 6.61
CA TRP A 112 -12.03 19.26 6.41
C TRP A 112 -12.44 19.31 4.95
N ARG A 113 -13.04 18.22 4.46
CA ARG A 113 -13.77 18.22 3.18
C ARG A 113 -15.03 17.36 3.25
N GLU A 114 -16.06 17.85 2.58
CA GLU A 114 -17.29 17.13 2.25
C GLU A 114 -17.03 16.24 1.03
N ILE A 115 -17.16 14.92 1.20
CA ILE A 115 -17.01 13.94 0.12
C ILE A 115 -18.22 13.02 0.17
N GLY A 116 -19.13 13.17 -0.80
CA GLY A 116 -20.30 12.30 -0.94
C GLY A 116 -21.26 12.31 0.27
N GLY A 117 -21.42 13.46 0.93
CA GLY A 117 -22.29 13.62 2.11
C GLY A 117 -21.65 13.19 3.44
N PHE A 118 -20.34 12.93 3.45
CA PHE A 118 -19.56 12.65 4.65
C PHE A 118 -18.47 13.70 4.84
N SER A 119 -18.33 14.21 6.06
CA SER A 119 -17.24 15.10 6.46
C SER A 119 -16.00 14.29 6.88
N ALA A 120 -14.90 14.41 6.13
CA ALA A 120 -13.63 13.71 6.39
C ALA A 120 -12.60 14.62 7.07
N TYR A 121 -11.82 14.09 8.03
CA TYR A 121 -10.72 14.79 8.70
C TYR A 121 -9.44 13.96 8.85
N ARG A 122 -8.30 14.66 9.04
CA ARG A 122 -7.04 14.13 9.61
C ARG A 122 -6.64 15.05 10.78
N LEU A 123 -6.51 14.50 11.99
CA LEU A 123 -5.90 15.19 13.14
C LEU A 123 -4.46 14.69 13.31
N GLU A 124 -3.52 15.61 13.53
CA GLU A 124 -2.11 15.28 13.75
C GLU A 124 -1.87 14.43 15.01
N ARG A 125 -2.85 14.30 15.91
CA ARG A 125 -2.84 13.33 17.01
C ARG A 125 -4.26 12.84 17.30
N SER A 126 -4.45 11.52 17.21
CA SER A 126 -5.54 10.74 17.80
C SER A 126 -6.94 10.78 17.14
N ILE A 127 -7.31 9.60 16.60
CA ILE A 127 -8.65 9.02 16.34
C ILE A 127 -9.49 9.69 15.22
N CYS A 128 -10.01 8.89 14.27
CA CYS A 128 -11.07 9.28 13.33
C CYS A 128 -12.27 8.34 13.40
N GLY A 129 -13.42 8.86 13.85
CA GLY A 129 -14.71 8.15 13.91
C GLY A 129 -15.63 8.52 12.74
N LYS A 130 -16.44 7.55 12.31
CA LYS A 130 -17.47 7.69 11.27
C LYS A 130 -18.74 8.24 11.93
N MET A 131 -19.07 9.53 11.75
CA MET A 131 -20.43 9.99 12.05
C MET A 131 -21.28 9.85 10.79
N GLY A 132 -22.28 8.97 10.84
CA GLY A 132 -23.34 8.92 9.84
C GLY A 132 -24.22 10.16 9.99
N THR A 133 -24.55 10.80 8.88
CA THR A 133 -25.58 11.84 8.84
C THR A 133 -26.92 11.17 9.12
N GLY A 134 -27.43 11.38 10.32
CA GLY A 134 -28.84 11.16 10.64
C GLY A 134 -29.64 12.37 10.18
N ALA A 135 -30.44 12.18 9.15
CA ALA A 135 -31.72 12.85 8.89
C ALA A 135 -32.46 12.04 7.81
#